data_AF-A0A931WZH1-F1
#
_entry.id   AF-A0A931WZH1-F1
#
_cell.length_a   1.000
_cell.length_b   1.000
_cell.length_c   1.000
_cell.angle_alpha   90.00
_cell.angle_beta   90.00
_cell.angle_gamma   90.00
#
_symmetry.space_group_name_H-M   'P 1'
#
loop_
_entity.id
_entity.type
_entity.pdbx_description
1 polymer ?
#
loop_
_entity_poly.entity_id
_entity_poly.type
_entity_poly.pdbx_seq_one_letter_code
_entity_poly.pdbx_strand_id
1 'polypeptide(L)'
;MIVDAIPGAVNHNGGRIKFGPTFAEASAGKPDNFLYITTGDAQNPSLAQDKSSLAGKILRVTDIGKPAPGNPFNNLVYSYGHRNPQGLAWDNQGRLWATEHGPQAFDEVNLIGPPAGGGKNYGWPIIQGDQKQEGMVSPVIQSGEDVTWAPAGAVFLDGSIFFGGLRGESLFEYKIADKSLKRFGSR
;
A
#
# COMPACT_ATOMS: atom_id res chain seq x y z
N MET A 1 18.04 -12.01 -9.52
CA MET A 1 17.23 -11.58 -8.35
C MET A 1 17.16 -10.05 -8.39
N ILE A 2 15.98 -9.44 -8.26
CA ILE A 2 15.81 -7.97 -8.38
C ILE A 2 16.00 -7.28 -7.02
N VAL A 3 15.39 -7.79 -5.95
CA VAL A 3 15.62 -7.34 -4.58
C VAL A 3 15.87 -8.56 -3.71
N ASP A 4 16.88 -8.50 -2.85
CA ASP A 4 17.24 -9.52 -1.87
C ASP A 4 17.05 -9.02 -0.43
N ALA A 5 17.29 -9.91 0.53
CA ALA A 5 17.25 -9.61 1.97
C ALA A 5 15.93 -8.99 2.50
N ILE A 6 14.80 -9.17 1.79
CA ILE A 6 13.48 -8.84 2.32
C ILE A 6 13.17 -9.84 3.44
N PRO A 7 12.97 -9.38 4.70
CA PRO A 7 12.61 -10.29 5.77
C PRO A 7 11.27 -10.96 5.48
N GLY A 8 11.18 -12.26 5.78
CA GLY A 8 9.97 -13.05 5.63
C GLY A 8 9.67 -13.87 6.87
N ALA A 9 8.41 -14.21 7.07
CA ALA A 9 7.93 -15.09 8.12
C ALA A 9 6.83 -16.01 7.59
N VAL A 10 6.23 -16.83 8.46
CA VAL A 10 5.11 -17.72 8.06
C VAL A 10 3.90 -16.94 7.54
N ASN A 11 3.70 -15.72 8.05
CA ASN A 11 2.66 -14.77 7.66
C ASN A 11 3.25 -13.35 7.55
N HIS A 12 2.48 -12.42 6.97
CA HIS A 12 2.81 -10.99 6.84
C HIS A 12 4.04 -10.71 5.95
N ASN A 13 4.02 -11.25 4.74
CA ASN A 13 5.11 -11.07 3.79
C ASN A 13 4.83 -9.97 2.75
N GLY A 14 3.60 -9.47 2.65
CA GLY A 14 3.18 -8.64 1.52
C GLY A 14 3.21 -9.44 0.21
N GLY A 15 3.82 -8.90 -0.83
CA GLY A 15 4.17 -9.64 -2.05
C GLY A 15 3.58 -9.13 -3.35
N ARG A 16 2.94 -7.95 -3.36
CA ARG A 16 2.41 -7.37 -4.60
C ARG A 16 3.44 -6.50 -5.28
N ILE A 17 3.54 -6.64 -6.60
CA ILE A 17 4.43 -5.84 -7.43
C ILE A 17 3.63 -5.13 -8.52
N LYS A 18 4.06 -3.91 -8.87
CA LYS A 18 3.46 -3.13 -9.96
C LYS A 18 4.45 -2.11 -10.49
N PHE A 19 4.57 -1.97 -11.81
CA PHE A 19 5.29 -0.84 -12.38
C PHE A 19 4.48 0.46 -12.22
N GLY A 20 5.20 1.57 -12.02
CA GLY A 20 4.67 2.92 -12.18
C GLY A 20 4.12 3.13 -13.58
N PRO A 21 3.14 4.04 -13.76
CA PRO A 21 2.56 4.27 -15.08
C PRO A 21 3.61 4.84 -16.04
N THR A 22 3.46 4.51 -17.31
CA THR A 22 4.20 5.13 -18.42
C THR A 22 3.55 6.45 -18.86
N PHE A 23 4.23 7.21 -19.71
CA PHE A 23 3.65 8.41 -20.34
C PHE A 23 2.41 8.13 -21.18
N ALA A 24 2.23 6.91 -21.70
CA ALA A 24 1.06 6.53 -22.46
C ALA A 24 -0.16 6.23 -21.56
N GLU A 25 0.06 5.89 -20.30
CA GLU A 25 -0.98 5.44 -19.36
C GLU A 25 -1.42 6.54 -18.39
N ALA A 26 -0.52 7.46 -18.02
CA ALA A 26 -0.83 8.55 -17.11
C ALA A 26 -1.56 9.69 -17.85
N SER A 27 -2.81 9.98 -17.49
CA SER A 27 -3.53 11.16 -18.01
C SER A 27 -3.26 12.43 -17.21
N ALA A 28 -2.80 12.28 -15.97
CA ALA A 28 -2.21 13.33 -15.15
C ALA A 28 -1.15 12.72 -14.21
N GLY A 29 -0.16 13.52 -13.77
CA GLY A 29 0.96 13.07 -12.92
C GLY A 29 2.28 12.87 -13.67
N LYS A 30 3.37 12.64 -12.93
CA LYS A 30 4.69 12.36 -13.53
C LYS A 30 4.90 10.85 -13.59
N PRO A 31 4.76 10.21 -14.76
CA PRO A 31 5.07 8.80 -14.90
C PRO A 31 6.54 8.55 -14.57
N ASP A 32 6.83 7.42 -13.96
CA ASP A 32 8.20 7.09 -13.53
C ASP A 32 8.68 5.70 -13.95
N ASN A 33 7.77 4.81 -14.34
CA ASN A 33 8.06 3.46 -14.83
C ASN A 33 9.01 2.64 -13.93
N PHE A 34 9.01 2.91 -12.62
CA PHE A 34 9.78 2.14 -11.65
C PHE A 34 8.96 0.99 -11.07
N LEU A 35 9.62 -0.04 -10.55
CA LEU A 35 8.97 -1.19 -9.93
C LEU A 35 8.65 -0.89 -8.46
N TYR A 36 7.38 -1.02 -8.10
CA TYR A 36 6.90 -0.93 -6.73
C TYR A 36 6.65 -2.31 -6.15
N ILE A 37 7.05 -2.53 -4.90
CA ILE A 37 7.00 -3.84 -4.23
C ILE A 37 6.44 -3.66 -2.82
N THR A 38 5.38 -4.38 -2.46
CA THR A 38 4.86 -4.38 -1.09
C THR A 38 5.56 -5.44 -0.25
N THR A 39 5.92 -5.09 0.98
CA THR A 39 6.51 -6.01 1.96
C THR A 39 5.76 -5.89 3.27
N GLY A 40 5.42 -7.03 3.88
CA GLY A 40 4.83 -7.05 5.21
C GLY A 40 5.89 -6.97 6.31
N ASP A 41 5.46 -6.79 7.56
CA ASP A 41 6.32 -6.61 8.73
C ASP A 41 7.05 -7.89 9.19
N ALA A 42 6.83 -9.01 8.51
CA ALA A 42 7.38 -10.32 8.84
C ALA A 42 7.12 -10.71 10.31
N GLN A 43 5.97 -10.33 10.87
CA GLN A 43 5.59 -10.53 12.28
C GLN A 43 6.50 -9.84 13.30
N ASN A 44 7.32 -8.88 12.86
CA ASN A 44 8.04 -7.97 13.74
C ASN A 44 7.59 -6.53 13.45
N PRO A 45 6.51 -6.06 14.09
CA PRO A 45 5.91 -4.76 13.80
C PRO A 45 6.88 -3.58 13.93
N SER A 46 7.88 -3.66 14.82
CA SER A 46 8.88 -2.61 14.99
C SER A 46 9.68 -2.32 13.71
N LEU A 47 9.87 -3.33 12.86
CA LEU A 47 10.59 -3.18 11.59
C LEU A 47 9.86 -2.27 10.61
N ALA A 48 8.53 -2.15 10.70
CA ALA A 48 7.75 -1.27 9.84
C ALA A 48 8.18 0.20 9.98
N GLN A 49 8.57 0.62 11.19
CA GLN A 49 9.06 1.97 11.48
C GLN A 49 10.56 2.16 11.18
N ASP A 50 11.34 1.09 11.17
CA ASP A 50 12.76 1.14 10.83
C ASP A 50 12.96 1.32 9.32
N LYS A 51 13.51 2.47 8.92
CA LYS A 51 13.76 2.85 7.52
C LYS A 51 14.94 2.09 6.89
N SER A 52 15.77 1.44 7.71
CA SER A 52 16.87 0.60 7.25
C SER A 52 16.44 -0.85 6.97
N SER A 53 15.29 -1.27 7.51
CA SER A 53 14.67 -2.56 7.22
C SER A 53 13.82 -2.51 5.94
N LEU A 54 13.74 -3.64 5.23
CA LEU A 54 12.84 -3.81 4.09
C LEU A 54 11.47 -4.39 4.49
N ALA A 55 11.22 -4.72 5.75
CA ALA A 55 9.93 -5.23 6.22
C ALA A 55 8.94 -4.09 6.53
N GLY A 56 7.67 -4.28 6.18
CA GLY A 56 6.60 -3.32 6.43
C GLY A 56 6.72 -2.05 5.59
N LYS A 57 7.02 -2.20 4.30
CA LYS A 57 7.34 -1.12 3.36
C LYS A 57 6.53 -1.22 2.07
N ILE A 58 6.46 -0.10 1.36
CA ILE A 58 6.41 -0.13 -0.10
C ILE A 58 7.78 0.30 -0.59
N LEU A 59 8.41 -0.55 -1.39
CA LEU A 59 9.70 -0.28 -2.02
C LEU A 59 9.46 0.30 -3.42
N ARG A 60 10.40 1.11 -3.91
CA ARG A 60 10.44 1.63 -5.28
C ARG A 60 11.84 1.47 -5.85
N VAL A 61 11.96 0.66 -6.89
CA VAL A 61 13.25 0.25 -7.45
C VAL A 61 13.26 0.40 -8.96
N THR A 62 14.45 0.55 -9.52
CA THR A 62 14.67 0.41 -10.97
C THR A 62 14.34 -1.00 -11.44
N ASP A 63 14.17 -1.18 -12.75
CA ASP A 63 14.00 -2.50 -13.38
C ASP A 63 15.17 -3.47 -13.13
N ILE A 64 16.34 -2.93 -12.76
CA ILE A 64 17.53 -3.69 -12.34
C ILE A 64 17.71 -3.78 -10.81
N GLY A 65 16.72 -3.36 -10.02
CA GLY A 65 16.72 -3.55 -8.56
C GLY A 65 17.48 -2.53 -7.72
N LYS A 66 18.04 -1.48 -8.34
CA LYS A 66 18.65 -0.35 -7.61
C LYS A 66 17.58 0.60 -7.03
N PRO A 67 17.89 1.36 -5.96
CA PRO A 67 17.01 2.44 -5.50
C PRO A 67 16.60 3.35 -6.65
N ALA A 68 15.31 3.61 -6.80
CA ALA A 68 14.85 4.52 -7.84
C ALA A 68 15.32 5.96 -7.53
N PRO A 69 15.73 6.75 -8.54
CA PRO A 69 16.04 8.16 -8.37
C PRO A 69 14.91 8.92 -7.65
N GLY A 70 15.30 9.76 -6.69
CA GLY A 70 14.37 10.53 -5.87
C GLY A 70 13.71 9.73 -4.74
N ASN A 71 14.18 8.52 -4.43
CA ASN A 71 13.76 7.83 -3.21
C ASN A 71 14.13 8.65 -1.96
N PRO A 72 13.26 8.71 -0.94
CA PRO A 72 13.37 9.66 0.15
C PRO A 72 14.49 9.38 1.16
N PHE A 73 15.00 8.15 1.22
CA PHE A 73 15.97 7.72 2.23
C PHE A 73 17.27 7.19 1.62
N ASN A 74 17.52 7.48 0.33
CA ASN A 74 18.67 6.98 -0.42
C ASN A 74 18.80 5.43 -0.39
N ASN A 75 17.69 4.72 -0.22
CA ASN A 75 17.59 3.27 -0.24
C ASN A 75 16.31 2.85 -1.00
N LEU A 76 15.95 1.56 -0.96
CA LEU A 76 14.80 1.02 -1.71
C LEU A 76 13.44 1.50 -1.16
N VAL A 77 13.39 2.05 0.05
CA VAL A 77 12.15 2.39 0.74
C VAL A 77 11.52 3.64 0.13
N TYR A 78 10.27 3.50 -0.30
CA TYR A 78 9.43 4.59 -0.80
C TYR A 78 8.47 5.11 0.28
N SER A 79 7.76 4.19 0.94
CA SER A 79 6.97 4.46 2.14
C SER A 79 7.15 3.35 3.18
N TYR A 80 6.80 3.68 4.43
CA TYR A 80 7.02 2.82 5.58
C TYR A 80 5.86 2.91 6.59
N GLY A 81 5.93 2.11 7.65
CA GLY A 81 4.84 2.01 8.62
C GLY A 81 3.67 1.19 8.08
N HIS A 82 3.96 0.12 7.34
CA HIS A 82 2.96 -0.82 6.85
C HIS A 82 3.03 -2.14 7.61
N ARG A 83 1.88 -2.77 7.83
CA ARG A 83 1.73 -4.11 8.40
C ARG A 83 1.87 -5.20 7.35
N ASN A 84 0.93 -5.27 6.41
CA ASN A 84 0.91 -6.32 5.39
C ASN A 84 0.15 -5.86 4.13
N PRO A 85 0.75 -4.97 3.33
CA PRO A 85 0.13 -4.46 2.11
C PRO A 85 0.04 -5.55 1.04
N GLN A 86 -1.17 -5.77 0.53
CA GLN A 86 -1.53 -6.84 -0.42
C GLN A 86 -2.05 -6.29 -1.75
N GLY A 87 -2.24 -4.97 -1.86
CA GLY A 87 -2.78 -4.30 -3.05
C GLY A 87 -1.88 -3.16 -3.55
N LEU A 88 -1.68 -3.00 -4.87
CA LEU A 88 -1.27 -1.75 -5.54
C LEU A 88 -2.18 -1.45 -6.74
N ALA A 89 -2.60 -0.19 -6.89
CA ALA A 89 -3.31 0.32 -8.06
C ALA A 89 -2.86 1.74 -8.37
N TRP A 90 -2.74 2.09 -9.66
CA TRP A 90 -2.51 3.47 -10.09
C TRP A 90 -3.83 4.02 -10.58
N ASP A 91 -4.20 5.22 -10.13
CA ASP A 91 -5.30 5.94 -10.74
C ASP A 91 -4.87 6.75 -11.96
N ASN A 92 -5.84 7.32 -12.67
CA ASN A 92 -5.59 8.13 -13.86
C ASN A 92 -4.78 9.41 -13.60
N GLN A 93 -4.70 9.86 -12.35
CA GLN A 93 -3.86 10.98 -11.91
C GLN A 93 -2.44 10.55 -11.53
N GLY A 94 -2.07 9.29 -11.79
CA GLY A 94 -0.76 8.76 -11.46
C GLY A 94 -0.52 8.66 -9.95
N ARG A 95 -1.59 8.58 -9.15
CA ARG A 95 -1.48 8.40 -7.69
C ARG A 95 -1.53 6.91 -7.37
N LEU A 96 -0.68 6.50 -6.44
CA LEU A 96 -0.58 5.11 -6.00
C LEU A 96 -1.58 4.85 -4.88
N TRP A 97 -2.36 3.79 -5.01
CA TRP A 97 -3.26 3.27 -3.99
C TRP A 97 -2.78 1.90 -3.53
N ALA A 98 -2.91 1.62 -2.25
CA ALA A 98 -2.59 0.32 -1.68
C ALA A 98 -3.72 -0.20 -0.79
N THR A 99 -3.87 -1.52 -0.73
CA THR A 99 -4.72 -2.18 0.28
C THR A 99 -3.87 -2.97 1.25
N GLU A 100 -4.32 -3.08 2.49
CA GLU A 100 -3.51 -3.60 3.57
C GLU A 100 -4.33 -4.37 4.60
N HIS A 101 -3.78 -5.49 5.08
CA HIS A 101 -4.39 -6.27 6.16
C HIS A 101 -4.04 -5.67 7.52
N GLY A 102 -5.05 -5.34 8.31
CA GLY A 102 -4.87 -4.94 9.71
C GLY A 102 -4.67 -6.15 10.65
N PRO A 103 -4.42 -5.93 11.97
CA PRO A 103 -4.11 -6.99 12.92
C PRO A 103 -5.25 -7.98 13.18
N GLN A 104 -6.42 -7.46 13.50
CA GLN A 104 -7.66 -8.20 13.74
C GLN A 104 -8.80 -7.27 13.31
N ALA A 105 -9.08 -7.20 12.01
CA ALA A 105 -9.79 -6.07 11.37
C ALA A 105 -8.90 -4.83 11.23
N PHE A 106 -9.49 -3.64 11.06
CA PHE A 106 -8.79 -2.43 10.59
C PHE A 106 -8.02 -2.67 9.28
N ASP A 107 -8.64 -3.38 8.35
CA ASP A 107 -8.10 -3.49 7.00
C ASP A 107 -8.23 -2.14 6.30
N GLU A 108 -7.22 -1.76 5.51
CA GLU A 108 -7.08 -0.38 5.04
C GLU A 108 -7.04 -0.28 3.52
N VAL A 109 -7.53 0.86 3.02
CA VAL A 109 -7.16 1.39 1.71
C VAL A 109 -6.42 2.71 1.91
N ASN A 110 -5.18 2.75 1.43
CA ASN A 110 -4.24 3.85 1.59
C ASN A 110 -4.00 4.56 0.26
N LEU A 111 -4.01 5.90 0.26
CA LEU A 111 -3.50 6.72 -0.84
C LEU A 111 -2.03 7.00 -0.57
N ILE A 112 -1.15 6.35 -1.33
CA ILE A 112 0.28 6.40 -1.12
C ILE A 112 0.83 7.71 -1.68
N GLY A 113 1.10 8.66 -0.77
CA GLY A 113 1.61 9.99 -1.09
C GLY A 113 3.01 9.96 -1.74
N PRO A 114 3.32 10.96 -2.57
CA PRO A 114 4.64 11.09 -3.18
C PRO A 114 5.73 11.32 -2.11
N PRO A 115 7.00 11.04 -2.44
CA PRO A 115 8.13 11.17 -1.51
C PRO A 115 8.53 12.63 -1.24
N ALA A 116 7.82 13.61 -1.81
CA ALA A 116 8.15 15.03 -1.67
C ALA A 116 8.07 15.45 -0.18
N GLY A 117 9.22 15.79 0.39
CA GLY A 117 9.38 16.11 1.82
C GLY A 117 9.74 14.93 2.72
N GLY A 118 10.07 13.76 2.15
CA GLY A 118 10.38 12.53 2.89
C GLY A 118 9.29 11.46 2.69
N GLY A 119 9.69 10.19 2.71
CA GLY A 119 8.77 9.06 2.53
C GLY A 119 7.69 9.09 3.61
N LYS A 120 6.45 8.80 3.23
CA LYS A 120 5.31 8.88 4.15
C LYS A 120 5.29 7.67 5.09
N ASN A 121 4.89 7.94 6.34
CA ASN A 121 4.69 6.96 7.40
C ASN A 121 3.20 6.62 7.50
N TYR A 122 2.82 5.38 7.21
CA TYR A 122 1.43 4.90 7.32
C TYR A 122 1.11 4.35 8.71
N GLY A 123 2.03 4.55 9.65
CA GLY A 123 1.71 4.57 11.07
C GLY A 123 1.81 3.24 11.79
N TRP A 124 1.72 2.09 11.12
CA TRP A 124 1.85 0.78 11.78
C TRP A 124 3.22 0.63 12.46
N PRO A 125 3.31 0.16 13.73
CA PRO A 125 2.21 -0.26 14.60
C PRO A 125 1.72 0.83 15.58
N ILE A 126 2.20 2.06 15.45
CA ILE A 126 1.97 3.15 16.39
C ILE A 126 0.53 3.68 16.29
N ILE A 127 0.01 3.85 15.07
CA ILE A 127 -1.40 4.14 14.83
C ILE A 127 -2.04 3.02 13.98
N GLN A 128 -3.35 2.84 14.14
CA GLN A 128 -4.17 1.88 13.40
C GLN A 128 -5.52 2.51 13.03
N GLY A 129 -6.01 2.26 11.82
CA GLY A 129 -7.30 2.77 11.38
C GLY A 129 -7.37 4.29 11.51
N ASP A 130 -8.40 4.82 12.16
CA ASP A 130 -8.65 6.27 12.24
C ASP A 130 -7.81 7.02 13.28
N GLN A 131 -6.90 6.33 13.98
CA GLN A 131 -5.96 6.96 14.90
C GLN A 131 -5.06 7.96 14.16
N LYS A 132 -4.72 9.06 14.84
CA LYS A 132 -3.93 10.16 14.28
C LYS A 132 -2.77 10.51 15.19
N GLN A 133 -1.61 10.72 14.57
CA GLN A 133 -0.41 11.22 15.24
C GLN A 133 0.38 12.08 14.25
N GLU A 134 1.07 13.10 14.76
CA GLU A 134 1.90 13.97 13.93
C GLU A 134 2.94 13.18 13.12
N GLY A 135 3.07 13.52 11.84
CA GLY A 135 4.00 12.86 10.93
C GLY A 135 3.53 11.50 10.40
N MET A 136 2.33 11.05 10.74
CA MET A 136 1.74 9.78 10.27
C MET A 136 0.49 10.02 9.43
N VAL A 137 0.24 9.13 8.48
CA VAL A 137 -0.86 9.19 7.52
C VAL A 137 -1.86 8.10 7.87
N SER A 138 -3.08 8.50 8.22
CA SER A 138 -4.21 7.59 8.38
C SER A 138 -4.74 7.14 7.00
N PRO A 139 -5.37 5.95 6.92
CA PRO A 139 -5.94 5.44 5.68
C PRO A 139 -7.08 6.32 5.15
N VAL A 140 -7.38 6.15 3.86
CA VAL A 140 -8.52 6.81 3.20
C VAL A 140 -9.83 6.19 3.69
N ILE A 141 -9.84 4.87 3.87
CA ILE A 141 -10.94 4.13 4.48
C ILE A 141 -10.38 2.88 5.17
N GLN A 142 -11.04 2.48 6.25
CA GLN A 142 -10.71 1.30 7.02
C GLN A 142 -11.97 0.48 7.36
N SER A 143 -11.80 -0.82 7.65
CA SER A 143 -12.91 -1.77 7.78
C SER A 143 -13.70 -1.71 9.09
N GLY A 144 -13.18 -1.03 10.09
CA GLY A 144 -13.67 -1.00 11.46
C GLY A 144 -13.08 -2.13 12.31
N GLU A 145 -13.52 -2.17 13.56
CA GLU A 145 -13.12 -3.21 14.54
C GLU A 145 -13.82 -4.55 14.29
N ASP A 146 -15.06 -4.50 13.78
CA ASP A 146 -15.94 -5.67 13.70
C ASP A 146 -15.93 -6.39 12.34
N VAL A 147 -15.40 -5.73 11.30
CA VAL A 147 -15.42 -6.25 9.93
C VAL A 147 -14.00 -6.47 9.45
N THR A 148 -13.72 -7.67 8.97
CA THR A 148 -12.47 -7.99 8.27
C THR A 148 -12.77 -8.18 6.79
N TRP A 149 -12.17 -7.36 5.94
CA TRP A 149 -12.18 -7.54 4.49
C TRP A 149 -11.15 -8.58 4.04
N ALA A 150 -9.98 -8.62 4.70
CA ALA A 150 -8.77 -9.29 4.23
C ALA A 150 -8.47 -8.92 2.75
N PRO A 151 -8.18 -7.63 2.47
CA PRO A 151 -8.15 -7.12 1.11
C PRO A 151 -6.92 -7.62 0.36
N ALA A 152 -7.13 -8.13 -0.85
CA ALA A 152 -6.08 -8.62 -1.73
C ALA A 152 -5.82 -7.63 -2.88
N GLY A 153 -5.80 -8.13 -4.10
CA GLY A 153 -5.55 -7.32 -5.27
C GLY A 153 -6.60 -6.21 -5.47
N ALA A 154 -6.10 -5.00 -5.68
CA ALA A 154 -6.80 -3.80 -6.10
C ALA A 154 -6.53 -3.41 -7.57
N VAL A 155 -7.50 -2.72 -8.19
CA VAL A 155 -7.43 -2.09 -9.51
C VAL A 155 -8.20 -0.76 -9.50
N PHE A 156 -7.77 0.21 -10.29
CA PHE A 156 -8.53 1.43 -10.53
C PHE A 156 -9.36 1.28 -11.80
N LEU A 157 -10.63 1.67 -11.75
CA LEU A 157 -11.54 1.73 -12.90
C LEU A 157 -12.58 2.83 -12.66
N ASP A 158 -12.77 3.71 -13.65
CA ASP A 158 -13.83 4.73 -13.69
C ASP A 158 -14.00 5.57 -12.41
N GLY A 159 -12.87 5.97 -11.79
CA GLY A 159 -12.88 6.80 -10.58
C GLY A 159 -13.07 6.02 -9.28
N SER A 160 -13.07 4.70 -9.34
CA SER A 160 -13.18 3.80 -8.20
C SER A 160 -11.94 2.94 -8.03
N ILE A 161 -11.65 2.57 -6.78
CA ILE A 161 -10.71 1.51 -6.43
C ILE A 161 -11.54 0.26 -6.14
N PHE A 162 -11.38 -0.75 -6.99
CA PHE A 162 -11.93 -2.07 -6.76
C PHE A 162 -10.90 -2.94 -6.07
N PHE A 163 -11.29 -3.76 -5.10
CA PHE A 163 -10.41 -4.73 -4.47
C PHE A 163 -11.16 -5.98 -4.00
N GLY A 164 -10.50 -7.14 -4.08
CA GLY A 164 -11.06 -8.39 -3.56
C GLY A 164 -10.91 -8.46 -2.04
N GLY A 165 -11.92 -9.01 -1.35
CA GLY A 165 -11.85 -9.35 0.08
C GLY A 165 -11.89 -10.85 0.29
N LEU A 166 -10.80 -11.42 0.79
CA LEU A 166 -10.60 -12.87 0.90
C LEU A 166 -11.51 -13.53 1.93
N ARG A 167 -11.74 -12.86 3.08
CA ARG A 167 -12.53 -13.44 4.18
C ARG A 167 -14.03 -13.38 3.92
N GLY A 168 -14.46 -12.45 3.06
CA GLY A 168 -15.88 -12.24 2.71
C GLY A 168 -16.30 -12.81 1.37
N GLU A 169 -15.38 -13.42 0.59
CA GLU A 169 -15.60 -13.83 -0.80
C GLU A 169 -16.28 -12.72 -1.63
N SER A 170 -15.80 -11.48 -1.46
CA SER A 170 -16.49 -10.30 -1.97
C SER A 170 -15.58 -9.45 -2.85
N LEU A 171 -16.20 -8.69 -3.75
CA LEU A 171 -15.57 -7.57 -4.43
C LEU A 171 -16.02 -6.28 -3.75
N PHE A 172 -15.09 -5.41 -3.41
CA PHE A 172 -15.38 -4.08 -2.88
C PHE A 172 -15.10 -3.03 -3.94
N GLU A 173 -15.90 -1.97 -3.94
CA GLU A 173 -15.70 -0.75 -4.72
C GLU A 173 -15.66 0.43 -3.76
N TYR A 174 -14.51 1.10 -3.71
CA TYR A 174 -14.40 2.41 -3.08
C TYR A 174 -14.46 3.49 -4.16
N LYS A 175 -15.57 4.25 -4.19
CA LYS A 175 -15.77 5.35 -5.13
C LYS A 175 -15.15 6.62 -4.57
N ILE A 176 -14.12 7.14 -5.24
CA ILE A 176 -13.26 8.21 -4.70
C ILE A 176 -14.04 9.52 -4.55
N ALA A 177 -14.85 9.89 -5.55
CA ALA A 177 -15.59 11.15 -5.56
C ALA A 177 -16.59 11.27 -4.40
N ASP A 178 -17.29 10.17 -4.12
CA ASP A 178 -18.38 10.12 -3.13
C ASP A 178 -17.90 9.64 -1.76
N LYS A 179 -16.64 9.17 -1.68
CA LYS A 179 -16.05 8.51 -0.51
C LYS A 179 -16.89 7.36 0.02
N SER A 180 -17.54 6.62 -0.86
CA SER A 180 -18.46 5.53 -0.51
C SER A 180 -17.84 4.17 -0.78
N LEU A 181 -18.08 3.23 0.12
CA LEU A 181 -17.72 1.82 -0.07
C LEU A 181 -18.97 1.01 -0.40
N LYS A 182 -18.90 0.23 -1.47
CA LYS A 182 -19.92 -0.75 -1.84
C LYS A 182 -19.29 -2.15 -1.84
N ARG A 183 -20.03 -3.11 -1.30
CA ARG A 183 -19.68 -4.54 -1.33
C ARG A 183 -20.56 -5.25 -2.35
N PHE A 184 -19.94 -6.07 -3.19
CA PHE A 184 -20.59 -6.96 -4.14
C PHE A 184 -20.32 -8.40 -3.75
N GLY A 185 -21.37 -9.22 -3.81
CA GLY A 185 -21.32 -10.60 -3.31
C GLY A 185 -21.63 -10.63 -1.81
N SER A 186 -22.79 -11.15 -1.47
CA SER A 186 -23.12 -11.68 -0.16
C SER A 186 -23.84 -12.99 -0.40
N ARG A 187 -23.45 -14.04 0.35
CA ARG A 187 -24.43 -15.07 0.73
C ARG A 187 -25.27 -14.52 1.87
#